data_AF-A0AAW2HCZ5-F1
#
_entry.id   AF-A0AAW2HCZ5-F1
#
_cell.length_a   1.000
_cell.length_b   1.000
_cell.length_c   1.000
_cell.angle_alpha   90.00
_cell.angle_beta   90.00
_cell.angle_gamma   90.00
#
_symmetry.space_group_name_H-M   'P 1'
#
loop_
_entity.id
_entity.type
_entity.pdbx_description
1 polymer ?
#
loop_
_entity_poly.entity_id
_entity_poly.type
_entity_poly.pdbx_seq_one_letter_code
_entity_poly.pdbx_strand_id
1 'polypeptide(L)'
;MEEYDNSDDLDDDWFYESLMRYNTLQMFYLQNVPQHLLQLDDTHLCIASRNDKCRNTELLELLLPVKLTLPAEDEGRNKGNDFKMQAGMYIENAIYQMCALKNEGKVITSQFKRKGAQMYSFRNDSEGDSERECEILATGVWETPNLLIHNELKRLICSKCHHKEIIVYDINSREIISQINHPFLKKLSESDEDVCSLNNIRCQLLDENTLAVLNSNNGTIALIDLRTENTSSQFDTCSTNDELWTLSDFDYNTTNYFGALSTKGNLCLYDSRNNYKCIKSECFNSTVENVNMLKLKLTNRDRFSISGVDSNIYVYNVLKNSCEVAFTHNGHCQKAVSYETENLINDHIWLSNIGDNFIVSICNNRSLNCWEYNESTG
;
A
#
# COMPACT_ATOMS: atom_id res chain seq x y z
N MET A 1 -6.14 51.65 2.37
CA MET A 1 -5.42 50.61 3.10
C MET A 1 -5.59 49.38 2.25
N GLU A 2 -4.66 49.20 1.31
CA GLU A 2 -4.66 48.08 0.37
C GLU A 2 -4.12 46.88 1.16
N GLU A 3 -4.94 45.83 1.28
CA GLU A 3 -4.49 44.52 1.73
C GLU A 3 -3.56 43.98 0.63
N TYR A 4 -2.27 43.93 0.92
CA TYR A 4 -1.32 43.23 0.08
C TYR A 4 -1.63 41.73 0.17
N ASP A 5 -1.84 41.13 -1.00
CA ASP A 5 -2.09 39.71 -1.21
C ASP A 5 -0.80 38.92 -0.91
N ASN A 6 -0.62 38.49 0.35
CA ASN A 6 0.54 37.71 0.82
C ASN A 6 0.57 36.25 0.28
N SER A 7 -0.23 35.91 -0.73
CA SER A 7 -0.29 34.56 -1.30
C SER A 7 0.90 34.25 -2.22
N ASP A 8 1.40 35.25 -2.96
CA ASP A 8 2.54 35.11 -3.88
C ASP A 8 3.87 34.79 -3.14
N ASP A 9 4.08 35.36 -1.95
CA ASP A 9 5.32 35.13 -1.18
C ASP A 9 5.44 33.68 -0.65
N LEU A 10 4.32 33.02 -0.35
CA LEU A 10 4.29 31.64 0.16
C LEU A 10 4.56 30.60 -0.92
N ASP A 11 4.06 30.84 -2.14
CA ASP A 11 4.29 29.96 -3.29
C ASP A 11 5.76 30.00 -3.75
N ASP A 12 6.39 31.18 -3.71
CA ASP A 12 7.80 31.37 -4.01
C ASP A 12 8.69 30.66 -2.97
N ASP A 13 8.41 30.80 -1.67
CA ASP A 13 9.15 30.11 -0.61
C ASP A 13 9.11 28.59 -0.75
N TRP A 14 7.93 28.01 -1.03
CA TRP A 14 7.81 26.57 -1.28
C TRP A 14 8.61 26.13 -2.51
N PHE A 15 8.58 26.93 -3.59
CA PHE A 15 9.35 26.63 -4.78
C PHE A 15 10.86 26.52 -4.48
N TYR A 16 11.43 27.51 -3.78
CA TYR A 16 12.84 27.46 -3.40
C TYR A 16 13.16 26.32 -2.43
N GLU A 17 12.31 26.08 -1.43
CA GLU A 17 12.48 24.93 -0.52
C GLU A 17 12.47 23.60 -1.29
N SER A 18 11.58 23.47 -2.28
CA SER A 18 11.47 22.24 -3.06
C SER A 18 12.74 21.94 -3.87
N LEU A 19 13.40 22.97 -4.41
CA LEU A 19 14.68 22.82 -5.12
C LEU A 19 15.81 22.32 -4.22
N MET A 20 15.76 22.64 -2.92
CA MET A 20 16.77 22.21 -1.96
C MET A 20 16.50 20.82 -1.39
N ARG A 21 15.22 20.45 -1.27
CA ARG A 21 14.77 19.23 -0.58
C ARG A 21 14.68 18.00 -1.48
N TYR A 22 14.43 18.20 -2.77
CA TYR A 22 14.17 17.11 -3.71
C TYR A 22 15.24 17.07 -4.80
N ASN A 23 15.76 15.88 -5.08
CA ASN A 23 16.51 15.61 -6.30
C ASN A 23 15.56 15.60 -7.51
N THR A 24 14.36 15.04 -7.32
CA THR A 24 13.29 15.01 -8.30
C THR A 24 11.97 15.33 -7.62
N LEU A 25 11.17 16.22 -8.21
CA LEU A 25 9.78 16.43 -7.81
C LEU A 25 8.94 16.71 -9.06
N GLN A 26 8.06 15.78 -9.41
CA GLN A 26 7.07 15.93 -10.47
C GLN A 26 5.68 15.77 -9.89
N MET A 27 4.82 16.76 -10.13
CA MET A 27 3.48 16.82 -9.55
C MET A 27 2.44 16.81 -10.67
N PHE A 28 1.54 15.83 -10.62
CA PHE A 28 0.48 15.59 -11.59
C PHE A 28 -0.89 15.71 -10.94
N TYR A 29 -1.92 15.87 -11.77
CA TYR A 29 -3.32 15.91 -11.33
C TYR A 29 -4.13 14.87 -12.11
N LEU A 30 -4.84 14.02 -11.38
CA LEU A 30 -5.68 12.97 -11.93
C LEU A 30 -7.12 13.47 -12.11
N GLN A 31 -7.82 12.86 -13.07
CA GLN A 31 -9.22 13.21 -13.33
C GLN A 31 -10.16 12.78 -12.19
N ASN A 32 -9.91 11.58 -11.65
CA ASN A 32 -10.71 10.93 -10.61
C ASN A 32 -9.91 10.87 -9.31
N VAL A 33 -10.58 10.64 -8.17
CA VAL A 33 -9.93 10.57 -6.86
C VAL A 33 -9.19 9.24 -6.74
N PRO A 34 -7.84 9.22 -6.70
CA PRO A 34 -7.09 7.98 -6.62
C PRO A 34 -7.29 7.32 -5.25
N GLN A 35 -7.37 6.01 -5.18
CA GLN A 35 -7.64 5.24 -3.96
C GLN A 35 -6.56 4.21 -3.66
N HIS A 36 -5.97 3.61 -4.69
CA HIS A 36 -4.92 2.59 -4.57
C HIS A 36 -3.86 2.81 -5.63
N LEU A 37 -2.61 2.50 -5.28
CA LEU A 37 -1.44 2.64 -6.14
C LEU A 37 -0.59 1.37 -6.07
N LEU A 38 -0.27 0.78 -7.23
CA LEU A 38 0.60 -0.39 -7.32
C LEU A 38 1.68 -0.20 -8.38
N GLN A 39 2.83 -0.84 -8.16
CA GLN A 39 3.80 -1.11 -9.21
C GLN A 39 3.45 -2.43 -9.92
N LEU A 40 3.35 -2.41 -11.25
CA LEU A 40 3.13 -3.61 -12.05
C LEU A 40 4.45 -4.26 -12.49
N ASP A 41 5.39 -3.42 -12.91
CA ASP A 41 6.75 -3.77 -13.31
C ASP A 41 7.67 -2.55 -13.11
N ASP A 42 8.92 -2.63 -13.60
CA ASP A 42 9.92 -1.56 -13.43
C ASP A 42 9.52 -0.22 -14.11
N THR A 43 8.56 -0.25 -15.04
CA THR A 43 8.19 0.88 -15.89
C THR A 43 6.70 1.26 -15.82
N HIS A 44 5.86 0.38 -15.28
CA HIS A 44 4.40 0.57 -15.24
C HIS A 44 3.86 0.63 -13.82
N LEU A 45 2.95 1.59 -13.62
CA LEU A 45 2.12 1.72 -12.43
C LEU A 45 0.67 1.39 -12.75
N CYS A 46 -0.05 0.94 -11.74
CA CYS A 46 -1.50 0.84 -11.78
C CYS A 46 -2.13 1.75 -10.73
N ILE A 47 -3.13 2.51 -11.14
CA ILE A 47 -3.92 3.37 -10.26
C ILE A 47 -5.38 2.96 -10.33
N ALA A 48 -5.99 2.74 -9.18
CA ALA A 48 -7.43 2.66 -9.05
C ALA A 48 -7.97 4.00 -8.54
N SER A 49 -8.86 4.62 -9.28
CA SER A 49 -9.47 5.91 -8.94
C SER A 49 -10.99 5.81 -8.91
N ARG A 50 -11.62 6.51 -7.99
CA ARG A 50 -13.08 6.57 -7.88
C ARG A 50 -13.60 7.83 -8.54
N ASN A 51 -14.63 7.69 -9.35
CA ASN A 51 -15.32 8.82 -9.94
C ASN A 51 -16.28 9.42 -8.88
N ASP A 52 -16.26 10.74 -8.68
CA ASP A 52 -17.16 11.37 -7.71
C ASP A 52 -18.64 11.34 -8.16
N LYS A 53 -18.88 11.26 -9.47
CA LYS A 53 -20.22 11.26 -10.08
C LYS A 53 -20.80 9.86 -10.23
N CYS A 54 -19.95 8.84 -10.36
CA CYS A 54 -20.34 7.46 -10.62
C CYS A 54 -19.69 6.54 -9.59
N ARG A 55 -20.43 5.58 -9.04
CA ARG A 55 -19.88 4.68 -8.00
C ARG A 55 -18.84 3.67 -8.52
N ASN A 56 -18.48 3.73 -9.81
CA ASN A 56 -17.49 2.86 -10.42
C ASN A 56 -16.05 3.27 -10.04
N THR A 57 -15.17 2.30 -10.15
CA THR A 57 -13.72 2.46 -10.01
C THR A 57 -13.10 2.39 -11.40
N GLU A 58 -12.32 3.39 -11.76
CA GLU A 58 -11.44 3.38 -12.92
C GLU A 58 -10.11 2.74 -12.54
N LEU A 59 -9.63 1.79 -13.34
CA LEU A 59 -8.36 1.12 -13.15
C LEU A 59 -7.47 1.42 -14.35
N LEU A 60 -6.38 2.17 -14.18
CA LEU A 60 -5.48 2.61 -15.24
C LEU A 60 -4.10 1.94 -15.13
N GLU A 61 -3.55 1.52 -16.26
CA GLU A 61 -2.13 1.20 -16.42
C GLU A 61 -1.43 2.41 -17.03
N LEU A 62 -0.43 2.93 -16.32
CA LEU A 62 0.34 4.11 -16.69
C LEU A 62 1.81 3.71 -16.85
N LEU A 63 2.38 4.06 -18.01
CA LEU A 63 3.82 4.03 -18.22
C LEU A 63 4.44 5.26 -17.57
N LEU A 64 5.49 5.04 -16.78
CA LEU A 64 6.26 6.09 -16.12
C LEU A 64 6.86 7.09 -17.13
N PRO A 65 6.91 8.39 -16.80
CA PRO A 65 7.67 9.37 -17.56
C PRO A 65 9.11 8.92 -17.74
N VAL A 66 9.61 8.90 -18.98
CA VAL A 66 10.97 8.43 -19.31
C VAL A 66 12.04 9.24 -18.59
N LYS A 67 11.78 10.53 -18.30
CA LYS A 67 12.72 11.33 -17.52
C LYS A 67 12.98 10.78 -16.12
N LEU A 68 11.97 10.18 -15.49
CA LEU A 68 12.14 9.60 -14.16
C LEU A 68 13.02 8.35 -14.18
N THR A 69 13.22 7.72 -15.34
CA THR A 69 14.01 6.50 -15.48
C THR A 69 15.38 6.73 -16.10
N LEU A 70 15.71 7.98 -16.47
CA LEU A 70 16.99 8.35 -17.06
C LEU A 70 17.98 8.84 -16.00
N PRO A 71 19.28 8.64 -16.21
CA PRO A 71 20.31 9.34 -15.44
C PRO A 71 20.19 10.87 -15.60
N ALA A 72 20.52 11.62 -14.55
CA ALA A 72 20.41 13.09 -14.51
C ALA A 72 21.09 13.81 -15.70
N GLU A 73 22.20 13.26 -16.21
CA GLU A 73 22.96 13.79 -17.35
C GLU A 73 22.23 13.71 -18.70
N ASP A 74 21.22 12.83 -18.82
CA ASP A 74 20.44 12.61 -20.03
C ASP A 74 19.00 13.14 -19.96
N GLU A 75 18.56 13.64 -18.79
CA GLU A 75 17.21 14.19 -18.61
C GLU A 75 16.90 15.33 -19.59
N GLY A 76 17.86 16.21 -19.84
CA GLY A 76 17.71 17.37 -20.74
C GLY A 76 17.50 17.00 -22.21
N ARG A 77 17.73 15.73 -22.59
CA ARG A 77 17.61 15.24 -23.98
C ARG A 77 16.25 14.64 -24.29
N ASN A 78 15.44 14.36 -23.27
CA ASN A 78 14.11 13.77 -23.45
C ASN A 78 13.01 14.81 -23.18
N LYS A 79 11.89 14.70 -23.91
CA LYS A 79 10.71 15.56 -23.72
C LYS A 79 9.54 14.83 -23.02
N GLY A 80 9.68 13.53 -22.77
CA GLY A 80 8.65 12.71 -22.12
C GLY A 80 8.57 12.95 -20.62
N ASN A 81 7.84 13.99 -20.23
CA ASN A 81 7.64 14.38 -18.83
C ASN A 81 6.36 13.82 -18.22
N ASP A 82 5.42 13.37 -19.05
CA ASP A 82 4.10 12.92 -18.60
C ASP A 82 3.97 11.41 -18.61
N PHE A 83 3.11 10.91 -17.72
CA PHE A 83 2.64 9.53 -17.77
C PHE A 83 1.94 9.27 -19.10
N LYS A 84 2.14 8.06 -19.65
CA LYS A 84 1.38 7.60 -20.81
C LYS A 84 0.41 6.51 -20.38
N MET A 85 -0.89 6.75 -20.58
CA MET A 85 -1.90 5.71 -20.40
C MET A 85 -1.72 4.61 -21.43
N GLN A 86 -1.47 3.39 -20.96
CA GLN A 86 -1.36 2.19 -21.81
C GLN A 86 -2.72 1.49 -21.93
N ALA A 87 -3.41 1.34 -20.80
CA ALA A 87 -4.71 0.71 -20.72
C ALA A 87 -5.54 1.31 -19.58
N GLY A 88 -6.85 1.13 -19.61
CA GLY A 88 -7.73 1.69 -18.58
C GLY A 88 -9.16 1.18 -18.63
N MET A 89 -9.64 0.53 -17.57
CA MET A 89 -10.96 -0.13 -17.49
C MET A 89 -11.83 0.41 -16.35
N TYR A 90 -13.13 0.10 -16.40
CA TYR A 90 -14.07 0.44 -15.33
C TYR A 90 -14.58 -0.81 -14.62
N ILE A 91 -14.64 -0.73 -13.30
CA ILE A 91 -15.14 -1.76 -12.40
C ILE A 91 -16.33 -1.18 -11.66
N GLU A 92 -17.46 -1.91 -11.63
CA GLU A 92 -18.71 -1.39 -11.06
C GLU A 92 -18.62 -1.10 -9.55
N ASN A 93 -17.87 -1.92 -8.82
CA ASN A 93 -17.75 -1.83 -7.38
C ASN A 93 -16.51 -1.04 -6.94
N ALA A 94 -16.56 -0.51 -5.72
CA ALA A 94 -15.40 0.05 -5.05
C ALA A 94 -14.40 -1.05 -4.70
N ILE A 95 -13.12 -0.80 -4.97
CA ILE A 95 -12.02 -1.68 -4.60
C ILE A 95 -11.68 -1.46 -3.13
N TYR A 96 -11.71 -2.55 -2.35
CA TYR A 96 -11.28 -2.57 -0.96
C TYR A 96 -9.75 -2.70 -0.86
N GLN A 97 -9.17 -3.61 -1.64
CA GLN A 97 -7.72 -3.83 -1.71
C GLN A 97 -7.35 -4.36 -3.10
N MET A 98 -6.14 -4.07 -3.55
CA MET A 98 -5.58 -4.66 -4.77
C MET A 98 -4.13 -5.08 -4.57
N CYS A 99 -3.69 -6.07 -5.34
CA CYS A 99 -2.30 -6.47 -5.45
C CYS A 99 -1.94 -6.78 -6.92
N ALA A 100 -0.66 -6.65 -7.26
CA ALA A 100 -0.17 -6.85 -8.61
C ALA A 100 0.43 -8.25 -8.75
N LEU A 101 0.11 -8.91 -9.86
CA LEU A 101 0.90 -10.04 -10.34
C LEU A 101 2.05 -9.45 -11.15
N LYS A 102 3.20 -9.26 -10.50
CA LYS A 102 4.31 -8.49 -11.06
C LYS A 102 4.80 -9.09 -12.37
N ASN A 103 5.14 -8.20 -13.31
CA ASN A 103 5.63 -8.50 -14.66
C ASN A 103 4.64 -9.26 -15.57
N GLU A 104 3.36 -9.38 -15.19
CA GLU A 104 2.32 -10.00 -16.01
C GLU A 104 1.26 -9.03 -16.53
N GLY A 105 1.32 -7.76 -16.12
CA GLY A 105 0.27 -6.78 -16.48
C GLY A 105 -1.12 -7.17 -15.96
N LYS A 106 -1.17 -7.88 -14.82
CA LYS A 106 -2.39 -8.34 -14.17
C LYS A 106 -2.52 -7.77 -12.76
N VAL A 107 -3.74 -7.42 -12.39
CA VAL A 107 -4.09 -6.90 -11.07
C VAL A 107 -5.20 -7.75 -10.48
N ILE A 108 -5.05 -8.12 -9.20
CA ILE A 108 -6.06 -8.83 -8.44
C ILE A 108 -6.70 -7.83 -7.47
N THR A 109 -8.02 -7.83 -7.41
CA THR A 109 -8.81 -6.91 -6.58
C THR A 109 -9.74 -7.68 -5.65
N SER A 110 -9.90 -7.14 -4.44
CA SER A 110 -10.97 -7.45 -3.53
C SER A 110 -11.94 -6.27 -3.56
N GLN A 111 -13.23 -6.55 -3.77
CA GLN A 111 -14.25 -5.53 -3.93
C GLN A 111 -15.24 -5.58 -2.78
N PHE A 112 -15.72 -4.41 -2.36
CA PHE A 112 -16.74 -4.33 -1.32
C PHE A 112 -17.98 -5.12 -1.74
N LYS A 113 -18.49 -5.91 -0.80
CA LYS A 113 -19.70 -6.73 -0.97
C LYS A 113 -19.61 -7.81 -2.06
N ARG A 114 -18.39 -8.19 -2.46
CA ARG A 114 -18.15 -9.25 -3.45
C ARG A 114 -17.41 -10.43 -2.82
N LYS A 115 -17.83 -11.65 -3.14
CA LYS A 115 -17.15 -12.87 -2.70
C LYS A 115 -15.92 -13.17 -3.55
N GLY A 116 -14.84 -13.60 -2.91
CA GLY A 116 -13.58 -13.97 -3.57
C GLY A 116 -12.79 -12.75 -4.03
N ALA A 117 -11.95 -12.96 -5.04
CA ALA A 117 -11.15 -11.92 -5.68
C ALA A 117 -11.39 -11.91 -7.20
N GLN A 118 -10.98 -10.84 -7.86
CA GLN A 118 -11.06 -10.74 -9.32
C GLN A 118 -9.73 -10.31 -9.91
N MET A 119 -9.29 -11.01 -10.93
CA MET A 119 -8.09 -10.70 -11.69
C MET A 119 -8.48 -10.02 -12.99
N TYR A 120 -7.77 -8.94 -13.30
CA TYR A 120 -7.93 -8.15 -14.51
C TYR A 120 -6.60 -8.12 -15.25
N SER A 121 -6.66 -8.41 -16.55
CA SER A 121 -5.51 -8.32 -17.45
C SER A 121 -5.58 -7.02 -18.25
N PHE A 122 -4.51 -6.23 -18.25
CA PHE A 122 -4.43 -5.05 -19.11
C PHE A 122 -4.00 -5.38 -20.54
N ARG A 123 -3.20 -6.45 -20.69
CA ARG A 123 -2.64 -6.91 -21.95
C ARG A 123 -3.22 -8.29 -22.26
N ASN A 124 -3.72 -8.46 -23.47
CA ASN A 124 -4.05 -9.76 -24.01
C ASN A 124 -2.88 -10.22 -24.88
N ASP A 125 -2.39 -11.45 -24.64
CA ASP A 125 -1.32 -12.05 -25.46
C ASP A 125 -1.79 -12.40 -26.89
N SER A 126 -3.10 -12.29 -27.16
CA SER A 126 -3.69 -12.49 -28.48
C SER A 126 -3.80 -11.16 -29.25
N GLU A 127 -3.04 -11.03 -30.34
CA GLU A 127 -3.19 -9.95 -31.33
C GLU A 127 -4.63 -9.90 -31.88
N GLY A 128 -5.42 -8.96 -31.36
CA GLY A 128 -6.78 -8.70 -31.80
C GLY A 128 -7.55 -8.00 -30.70
N ASP A 129 -8.32 -6.96 -31.04
CA ASP A 129 -9.26 -6.26 -30.15
C ASP A 129 -10.10 -7.30 -29.38
N SER A 130 -9.68 -7.59 -28.16
CA SER A 130 -10.28 -8.63 -27.34
C SER A 130 -10.65 -7.97 -26.02
N GLU A 131 -11.93 -8.12 -25.68
CA GLU A 131 -12.53 -7.60 -24.46
C GLU A 131 -11.60 -7.88 -23.27
N ARG A 132 -11.37 -6.88 -22.44
CA ARG A 132 -10.48 -7.02 -21.29
C ARG A 132 -11.01 -8.13 -20.39
N GLU A 133 -10.19 -9.15 -20.20
CA GLU A 133 -10.61 -10.34 -19.47
C GLU A 133 -10.64 -10.06 -17.96
N CYS A 134 -11.75 -10.46 -17.35
CA CYS A 134 -11.91 -10.51 -15.91
C CYS A 134 -12.09 -11.96 -15.49
N GLU A 135 -11.15 -12.49 -14.72
CA GLU A 135 -11.21 -13.82 -14.14
C GLU A 135 -11.62 -13.73 -12.67
N ILE A 136 -12.54 -14.59 -12.23
CA ILE A 136 -12.94 -14.66 -10.83
C ILE A 136 -12.05 -15.69 -10.13
N LEU A 137 -11.29 -15.24 -9.13
CA LEU A 137 -10.38 -16.06 -8.35
C LEU A 137 -10.97 -16.37 -6.98
N ALA A 138 -10.58 -17.53 -6.41
CA ALA A 138 -10.94 -17.90 -5.05
C ALA A 138 -12.45 -17.78 -4.78
N THR A 139 -13.27 -18.23 -5.73
CA THR A 139 -14.73 -18.19 -5.63
C THR A 139 -15.20 -18.96 -4.41
N GLY A 140 -16.10 -18.39 -3.62
CA GLY A 140 -16.66 -19.06 -2.44
C GLY A 140 -15.85 -18.95 -1.16
N VAL A 141 -14.75 -18.17 -1.15
CA VAL A 141 -14.00 -17.80 0.06
C VAL A 141 -14.88 -16.91 0.94
N TRP A 142 -14.69 -15.60 0.96
CA TRP A 142 -15.49 -14.69 1.79
C TRP A 142 -15.81 -13.43 1.00
N GLU A 143 -16.78 -12.67 1.49
CA GLU A 143 -17.06 -11.33 0.97
C GLU A 143 -15.97 -10.34 1.39
N THR A 144 -15.44 -9.53 0.47
CA THR A 144 -14.43 -8.49 0.71
C THR A 144 -13.17 -8.99 1.45
N PRO A 145 -12.47 -10.04 0.98
CA PRO A 145 -11.28 -10.56 1.68
C PRO A 145 -10.11 -9.55 1.68
N ASN A 146 -9.24 -9.63 2.69
CA ASN A 146 -7.88 -9.11 2.62
C ASN A 146 -7.05 -9.98 1.67
N LEU A 147 -6.21 -9.35 0.85
CA LEU A 147 -5.39 -10.01 -0.16
C LEU A 147 -3.91 -9.86 0.15
N LEU A 148 -3.13 -10.91 -0.14
CA LEU A 148 -1.68 -10.91 -0.16
C LEU A 148 -1.23 -11.84 -1.28
N ILE A 149 -0.23 -11.41 -2.06
CA ILE A 149 0.27 -12.17 -3.22
C ILE A 149 1.68 -12.69 -2.96
N HIS A 150 1.91 -13.98 -3.20
CA HIS A 150 3.24 -14.55 -3.34
C HIS A 150 3.60 -14.56 -4.83
N ASN A 151 4.34 -13.56 -5.30
CA ASN A 151 4.57 -13.35 -6.73
C ASN A 151 5.36 -14.49 -7.41
N GLU A 152 6.39 -15.07 -6.78
CA GLU A 152 7.16 -16.17 -7.41
C GLU A 152 6.34 -17.45 -7.54
N LEU A 153 5.62 -17.86 -6.50
CA LEU A 153 4.80 -19.07 -6.50
C LEU A 153 3.41 -18.85 -7.11
N LYS A 154 3.06 -17.61 -7.50
CA LYS A 154 1.75 -17.22 -8.03
C LYS A 154 0.60 -17.69 -7.12
N ARG A 155 0.74 -17.46 -5.82
CA ARG A 155 -0.27 -17.81 -4.81
C ARG A 155 -0.94 -16.57 -4.25
N LEU A 156 -2.27 -16.62 -4.15
CA LEU A 156 -3.08 -15.62 -3.50
C LEU A 156 -3.44 -16.11 -2.09
N ILE A 157 -3.04 -15.35 -1.08
CA ILE A 157 -3.39 -15.58 0.32
C ILE A 157 -4.56 -14.65 0.65
N CYS A 158 -5.68 -15.25 1.05
CA CYS A 158 -6.90 -14.55 1.41
C CYS A 158 -7.16 -14.70 2.91
N SER A 159 -7.24 -13.58 3.63
CA SER A 159 -7.65 -13.55 5.04
C SER A 159 -8.86 -12.64 5.22
N LYS A 160 -9.55 -12.76 6.35
CA LYS A 160 -10.70 -11.90 6.63
C LYS A 160 -10.83 -11.65 8.12
N CYS A 161 -11.32 -12.66 8.83
CA CYS A 161 -11.74 -12.50 10.21
C CYS A 161 -11.27 -13.65 11.10
N HIS A 162 -11.35 -13.41 12.39
CA HIS A 162 -11.02 -14.39 13.43
C HIS A 162 -11.96 -15.60 13.51
N HIS A 163 -12.92 -15.74 12.59
CA HIS A 163 -13.86 -16.88 12.55
C HIS A 163 -13.66 -17.77 11.31
N LYS A 164 -12.70 -17.43 10.45
CA LYS A 164 -12.46 -18.12 9.18
C LYS A 164 -10.97 -18.44 9.05
N GLU A 165 -10.68 -19.58 8.43
CA GLU A 165 -9.32 -19.96 8.07
C GLU A 165 -8.72 -18.98 7.07
N ILE A 166 -7.39 -18.92 7.04
CA ILE A 166 -6.67 -18.25 5.96
C ILE A 166 -6.62 -19.19 4.77
N ILE A 167 -6.98 -18.71 3.59
CA ILE A 167 -7.01 -19.52 2.37
C ILE A 167 -5.77 -19.23 1.54
N VAL A 168 -5.09 -20.28 1.09
CA VAL A 168 -4.03 -20.18 0.08
C VAL A 168 -4.58 -20.75 -1.23
N TYR A 169 -4.68 -19.89 -2.24
CA TYR A 169 -5.18 -20.20 -3.55
C TYR A 169 -4.04 -20.15 -4.56
N ASP A 170 -3.86 -21.22 -5.33
CA ASP A 170 -2.87 -21.26 -6.41
C ASP A 170 -3.49 -20.73 -7.70
N ILE A 171 -2.92 -19.65 -8.24
CA ILE A 171 -3.49 -18.95 -9.41
C ILE A 171 -3.33 -19.80 -10.67
N ASN A 172 -2.27 -20.60 -10.77
CA ASN A 172 -1.99 -21.41 -11.95
C ASN A 172 -2.90 -22.65 -12.01
N SER A 173 -3.03 -23.39 -10.90
CA SER A 173 -3.90 -24.56 -10.85
C SER A 173 -5.38 -24.20 -10.67
N ARG A 174 -5.66 -22.96 -10.23
CA ARG A 174 -7.00 -22.43 -9.94
C ARG A 174 -7.69 -23.13 -8.77
N GLU A 175 -6.92 -23.65 -7.83
CA GLU A 175 -7.41 -24.43 -6.69
C GLU A 175 -7.03 -23.81 -5.35
N ILE A 176 -7.85 -24.07 -4.34
CA ILE A 176 -7.47 -23.84 -2.94
C ILE A 176 -6.52 -24.98 -2.55
N ILE A 177 -5.27 -24.64 -2.28
CA ILE A 177 -4.22 -25.61 -1.94
C ILE A 177 -4.02 -25.78 -0.44
N SER A 178 -4.45 -24.81 0.37
CA SER A 178 -4.35 -24.88 1.83
C SER A 178 -5.42 -24.02 2.52
N GLN A 179 -5.84 -24.47 3.70
CA GLN A 179 -6.76 -23.79 4.62
C GLN A 179 -6.12 -23.77 6.00
N ILE A 180 -5.55 -22.63 6.37
CA ILE A 180 -4.70 -22.50 7.56
C ILE A 180 -5.54 -22.03 8.75
N ASN A 181 -5.56 -22.85 9.80
CA ASN A 181 -6.14 -22.50 11.09
C ASN A 181 -5.17 -21.59 11.86
N HIS A 182 -5.44 -20.28 11.88
CA HIS A 182 -4.60 -19.33 12.60
C HIS A 182 -4.90 -19.34 14.12
N PRO A 183 -3.96 -18.94 15.00
CA PRO A 183 -4.12 -19.00 16.46
C PRO A 183 -5.30 -18.23 17.03
N PHE A 184 -5.75 -17.20 16.32
CA PHE A 184 -6.86 -16.35 16.74
C PHE A 184 -8.23 -16.89 16.30
N LEU A 185 -8.27 -18.06 15.66
CA LEU A 185 -9.51 -18.64 15.15
C LEU A 185 -10.44 -19.01 16.31
N LYS A 186 -11.61 -18.36 16.34
CA LYS A 186 -12.71 -18.62 17.26
C LYS A 186 -13.89 -19.16 16.48
N LYS A 187 -14.43 -20.31 16.90
CA LYS A 187 -15.69 -20.80 16.35
C LYS A 187 -16.81 -19.85 16.78
N LEU A 188 -17.63 -19.44 15.82
CA LEU A 188 -18.85 -18.66 16.10
C LEU A 188 -19.78 -19.49 16.99
N SER A 189 -20.42 -18.82 17.95
CA SER A 189 -21.68 -19.34 18.49
C SER A 189 -22.83 -18.96 17.53
N GLU A 190 -23.95 -19.68 17.58
CA GLU A 190 -25.12 -19.46 16.69
C GLU A 190 -25.69 -18.02 16.77
N SER A 191 -25.30 -17.21 17.76
CA SER A 191 -25.69 -15.80 17.92
C SER A 191 -24.72 -14.79 17.29
N ASP A 192 -23.55 -15.20 16.79
CA ASP A 192 -22.46 -14.31 16.36
C ASP A 192 -22.37 -14.12 14.83
N GLU A 193 -23.35 -14.61 14.05
CA GLU A 193 -23.26 -14.61 12.58
C GLU A 193 -23.03 -13.22 11.96
N ASP A 194 -23.47 -12.14 12.61
CA ASP A 194 -23.23 -10.75 12.17
C ASP A 194 -21.77 -10.28 12.33
N VAL A 195 -20.98 -10.90 13.22
CA VAL A 195 -19.58 -10.52 13.53
C VAL A 195 -18.61 -10.99 12.44
N CYS A 196 -19.00 -11.97 11.61
CA CYS A 196 -18.21 -12.48 10.49
C CYS A 196 -17.92 -11.47 9.37
N SER A 197 -18.48 -10.27 9.47
CA SER A 197 -18.38 -9.21 8.46
C SER A 197 -17.08 -8.38 8.54
N LEU A 198 -16.37 -8.39 9.67
CA LEU A 198 -15.23 -7.49 9.89
C LEU A 198 -13.88 -8.06 9.39
N ASN A 199 -13.15 -7.26 8.60
CA ASN A 199 -11.80 -7.57 8.13
C ASN A 199 -10.77 -7.27 9.22
N ASN A 200 -10.58 -8.20 10.17
CA ASN A 200 -9.71 -8.04 11.34
C ASN A 200 -8.49 -8.96 11.38
N ILE A 201 -8.26 -9.77 10.34
CA ILE A 201 -7.04 -10.57 10.18
C ILE A 201 -6.28 -10.09 8.96
N ARG A 202 -5.07 -9.56 9.17
CA ARG A 202 -4.15 -9.13 8.12
C ARG A 202 -2.96 -10.07 8.05
N CYS A 203 -2.40 -10.26 6.86
CA CYS A 203 -1.25 -11.11 6.66
C CYS A 203 -0.14 -10.37 5.91
N GLN A 204 1.11 -10.76 6.14
CA GLN A 204 2.29 -10.34 5.38
C GLN A 204 3.26 -11.51 5.26
N LEU A 205 3.84 -11.72 4.07
CA LEU A 205 4.90 -12.70 3.87
C LEU A 205 6.22 -12.08 4.31
N LEU A 206 6.91 -12.74 5.24
CA LEU A 206 8.23 -12.31 5.69
C LEU A 206 9.34 -12.92 4.81
N ASP A 207 9.13 -14.18 4.44
CA ASP A 207 9.96 -14.95 3.51
C ASP A 207 9.06 -15.94 2.74
N GLU A 208 9.65 -16.83 1.94
CA GLU A 208 8.94 -17.84 1.12
C GLU A 208 8.02 -18.77 1.95
N ASN A 209 8.33 -18.98 3.23
CA ASN A 209 7.69 -19.97 4.08
C ASN A 209 7.08 -19.38 5.37
N THR A 210 7.37 -18.13 5.71
CA THR A 210 6.91 -17.52 6.97
C THR A 210 5.83 -16.47 6.71
N LEU A 211 4.63 -16.73 7.19
CA LEU A 211 3.49 -15.81 7.16
C LEU A 211 3.31 -15.14 8.51
N ALA A 212 3.43 -13.81 8.57
CA ALA A 212 2.98 -13.04 9.71
C ALA A 212 1.47 -12.83 9.62
N VAL A 213 0.75 -13.14 10.71
CA VAL A 213 -0.69 -12.97 10.85
C VAL A 213 -0.96 -12.03 12.01
N LEU A 214 -1.56 -10.89 11.72
CA LEU A 214 -1.92 -9.86 12.69
C LEU A 214 -3.42 -9.93 12.99
N ASN A 215 -3.76 -9.95 14.28
CA ASN A 215 -5.10 -9.60 14.73
C ASN A 215 -5.20 -8.07 14.84
N SER A 216 -5.91 -7.46 13.89
CA SER A 216 -6.06 -6.01 13.80
C SER A 216 -6.75 -5.39 15.03
N ASN A 217 -7.47 -6.16 15.85
CA ASN A 217 -8.24 -5.60 16.97
C ASN A 217 -7.44 -5.45 18.27
N ASN A 218 -6.31 -6.14 18.39
CA ASN A 218 -5.51 -6.13 19.62
C ASN A 218 -4.00 -6.06 19.37
N GLY A 219 -3.57 -6.16 18.11
CA GLY A 219 -2.17 -6.07 17.73
C GLY A 219 -1.36 -7.35 17.99
N THR A 220 -1.98 -8.47 18.37
CA THR A 220 -1.27 -9.73 18.51
C THR A 220 -0.82 -10.24 17.13
N ILE A 221 0.45 -10.64 17.03
CA ILE A 221 1.06 -11.19 15.82
C ILE A 221 1.44 -12.65 16.07
N ALA A 222 1.08 -13.51 15.12
CA ALA A 222 1.53 -14.89 15.07
C ALA A 222 2.34 -15.11 13.79
N LEU A 223 3.43 -15.86 13.88
CA LEU A 223 4.18 -16.32 12.72
C LEU A 223 3.79 -17.77 12.43
N ILE A 224 3.41 -18.05 11.19
CA ILE A 224 3.01 -19.36 10.71
C ILE A 224 4.01 -19.85 9.67
N ASP A 225 4.52 -21.07 9.84
CA ASP A 225 5.32 -21.73 8.81
C ASP A 225 4.39 -22.41 7.81
N LEU A 226 4.34 -21.90 6.59
CA LEU A 226 3.48 -22.36 5.49
C LEU A 226 3.75 -23.80 5.05
N ARG A 227 4.89 -24.39 5.40
CA ARG A 227 5.20 -25.80 5.06
C ARG A 227 4.55 -26.77 6.03
N THR A 228 4.38 -26.34 7.27
CA THR A 228 3.82 -27.17 8.35
C THR A 228 2.45 -26.71 8.80
N GLU A 229 2.04 -25.51 8.38
CA GLU A 229 0.83 -24.80 8.79
C GLU A 229 0.71 -24.56 10.30
N ASN A 230 1.82 -24.72 11.03
CA ASN A 230 1.89 -24.52 12.47
C ASN A 230 2.39 -23.12 12.82
N THR A 231 1.95 -22.64 13.98
CA THR A 231 2.44 -21.40 14.56
C THR A 231 3.82 -21.61 15.15
N SER A 232 4.82 -20.89 14.63
CA SER A 232 6.21 -20.96 15.09
C SER A 232 6.46 -20.04 16.29
N SER A 233 5.81 -18.87 16.32
CA SER A 233 5.90 -17.92 17.42
C SER A 233 4.67 -17.01 17.48
N GLN A 234 4.45 -16.43 18.65
CA GLN A 234 3.38 -15.46 18.87
C GLN A 234 3.87 -14.41 19.86
N PHE A 235 3.56 -13.15 19.60
CA PHE A 235 3.93 -12.02 20.45
C PHE A 235 2.92 -10.89 20.28
N ASP A 236 2.82 -10.04 21.30
CA ASP A 236 1.94 -8.88 21.29
C ASP A 236 2.72 -7.64 20.90
N THR A 237 2.08 -6.75 20.12
CA THR A 237 2.50 -5.36 20.05
C THR A 237 2.34 -4.70 21.42
N CYS A 238 3.00 -3.55 21.64
CA CYS A 238 2.78 -2.73 22.84
C CYS A 238 1.36 -2.12 22.83
N SER A 239 0.35 -2.94 23.14
CA SER A 239 -1.07 -2.60 22.99
C SER A 239 -1.62 -1.82 24.18
N THR A 240 -2.42 -0.79 23.89
CA THR A 240 -3.44 -0.30 24.83
C THR A 240 -4.83 -0.74 24.36
N ASN A 241 -5.81 -0.78 25.26
CA ASN A 241 -7.20 -1.06 24.87
C ASN A 241 -7.69 0.04 23.89
N ASP A 242 -8.51 -0.36 22.90
CA ASP A 242 -9.11 0.48 21.85
C ASP A 242 -8.18 0.95 20.72
N GLU A 243 -7.30 0.10 20.21
CA GLU A 243 -6.47 0.38 19.03
C GLU A 243 -6.68 -0.64 17.92
N LEU A 244 -6.74 -0.17 16.67
CA LEU A 244 -6.73 -1.02 15.50
C LEU A 244 -5.36 -1.01 14.84
N TRP A 245 -4.91 -2.16 14.36
CA TRP A 245 -3.55 -2.37 13.85
C TRP A 245 -3.54 -2.77 12.38
N THR A 246 -2.54 -2.29 11.65
CA THR A 246 -2.19 -2.76 10.30
C THR A 246 -0.77 -3.30 10.27
N LEU A 247 -0.47 -4.16 9.31
CA LEU A 247 0.89 -4.63 9.03
C LEU A 247 1.56 -3.74 8.00
N SER A 248 2.89 -3.74 8.04
CA SER A 248 3.70 -3.22 6.97
C SER A 248 3.51 -3.99 5.66
N ASP A 249 3.54 -3.25 4.56
CA ASP A 249 3.52 -3.77 3.20
C ASP A 249 4.90 -3.58 2.54
N PHE A 250 5.38 -4.64 1.92
CA PHE A 250 6.66 -4.75 1.22
C PHE A 250 6.69 -6.05 0.41
N ASP A 251 7.55 -6.11 -0.60
CA ASP A 251 7.82 -7.37 -1.29
C ASP A 251 8.63 -8.29 -0.38
N TYR A 252 8.18 -9.52 -0.14
CA TYR A 252 8.92 -10.46 0.70
C TYR A 252 10.36 -10.64 0.20
N ASN A 253 11.28 -10.98 1.11
CA ASN A 253 12.73 -11.06 0.87
C ASN A 253 13.42 -9.72 0.49
N THR A 254 12.72 -8.58 0.46
CA THR A 254 13.41 -7.29 0.23
C THR A 254 14.03 -6.72 1.49
N THR A 255 13.48 -7.01 2.66
CA THR A 255 13.89 -6.40 3.93
C THR A 255 13.97 -7.42 5.05
N ASN A 256 14.82 -7.14 6.04
CA ASN A 256 14.92 -7.95 7.25
C ASN A 256 13.91 -7.51 8.33
N TYR A 257 13.15 -6.46 8.06
CA TYR A 257 12.22 -5.88 9.01
C TYR A 257 10.78 -6.09 8.57
N PHE A 258 9.88 -6.06 9.55
CA PHE A 258 8.47 -5.81 9.30
C PHE A 258 7.92 -5.07 10.51
N GLY A 259 6.76 -4.45 10.37
CA GLY A 259 6.17 -3.69 11.46
C GLY A 259 4.67 -3.77 11.52
N ALA A 260 4.14 -3.29 12.63
CA ALA A 260 2.72 -3.05 12.83
C ALA A 260 2.51 -1.61 13.29
N LEU A 261 1.50 -0.95 12.72
CA LEU A 261 1.15 0.44 13.01
C LEU A 261 -0.30 0.51 13.49
N SER A 262 -0.55 1.25 14.57
CA SER A 262 -1.87 1.39 15.17
C SER A 262 -2.56 2.71 14.81
N THR A 263 -3.88 2.72 14.95
CA THR A 263 -4.73 3.91 14.82
C THR A 263 -4.47 5.01 15.84
N LYS A 264 -3.69 4.75 16.90
CA LYS A 264 -3.21 5.78 17.84
C LYS A 264 -1.74 6.14 17.61
N GLY A 265 -1.19 5.77 16.46
CA GLY A 265 0.19 6.06 16.09
C GLY A 265 1.23 5.17 16.75
N ASN A 266 0.86 4.07 17.42
CA ASN A 266 1.85 3.14 17.96
C ASN A 266 2.47 2.30 16.84
N LEU A 267 3.79 2.34 16.72
CA LEU A 267 4.56 1.57 15.76
C LEU A 267 5.42 0.55 16.49
N CYS A 268 5.26 -0.73 16.14
CA CYS A 268 6.17 -1.80 16.53
C CYS A 268 6.95 -2.28 15.31
N LEU A 269 8.28 -2.24 15.36
CA LEU A 269 9.16 -2.74 14.30
C LEU A 269 9.95 -3.96 14.79
N TYR A 270 10.04 -5.02 13.99
CA TYR A 270 10.65 -6.30 14.35
C TYR A 270 11.79 -6.65 13.38
N ASP A 271 12.89 -7.22 13.89
CA ASP A 271 14.04 -7.68 13.08
C ASP A 271 14.06 -9.21 12.96
N SER A 272 13.88 -9.72 11.75
CA SER A 272 13.95 -11.15 11.45
C SER A 272 15.30 -11.79 11.80
N ARG A 273 16.41 -11.04 11.73
CA ARG A 273 17.75 -11.54 12.06
C ARG A 273 17.96 -11.70 13.58
N ASN A 274 17.09 -11.11 14.38
CA ASN A 274 17.17 -11.12 15.84
C ASN A 274 15.95 -11.80 16.47
N ASN A 275 15.53 -12.94 15.89
CA ASN A 275 14.38 -13.72 16.35
C ASN A 275 13.09 -12.88 16.48
N TYR A 276 12.90 -11.93 15.56
CA TYR A 276 11.74 -11.04 15.54
C TYR A 276 11.58 -10.23 16.82
N LYS A 277 12.69 -9.85 17.47
CA LYS A 277 12.64 -8.94 18.61
C LYS A 277 12.18 -7.55 18.18
N CYS A 278 11.28 -6.96 18.96
CA CYS A 278 10.84 -5.58 18.76
C CYS A 278 12.02 -4.61 18.99
N ILE A 279 12.35 -3.81 17.98
CA ILE A 279 13.42 -2.81 17.98
C ILE A 279 12.91 -1.52 18.62
N LYS A 280 11.65 -1.16 18.34
CA LYS A 280 11.08 0.12 18.74
C LYS A 280 9.56 0.01 18.90
N SER A 281 9.07 0.63 19.98
CA SER A 281 7.68 1.02 20.15
C SER A 281 7.63 2.54 20.23
N GLU A 282 7.18 3.21 19.18
CA GLU A 282 7.06 4.67 19.18
C GLU A 282 5.62 5.09 18.95
N CYS A 283 5.18 6.14 19.63
CA CYS A 283 3.85 6.70 19.49
C CYS A 283 3.94 8.00 18.71
N PHE A 284 3.40 8.02 17.50
CA PHE A 284 3.14 9.24 16.76
C PHE A 284 1.91 9.90 17.34
N ASN A 285 1.94 11.22 17.57
CA ASN A 285 0.76 11.98 18.00
C ASN A 285 -0.23 12.11 16.83
N SER A 286 -0.87 11.01 16.49
CA SER A 286 -1.88 10.96 15.45
C SER A 286 -2.90 9.88 15.77
N THR A 287 -4.17 10.24 15.62
CA THR A 287 -5.30 9.33 15.77
C THR A 287 -6.06 9.26 14.46
N VAL A 288 -6.22 8.05 13.92
CA VAL A 288 -6.97 7.78 12.69
C VAL A 288 -8.12 6.85 13.00
N GLU A 289 -9.34 7.18 12.56
CA GLU A 289 -10.51 6.35 12.86
C GLU A 289 -10.50 5.00 12.11
N ASN A 290 -9.97 5.00 10.89
CA ASN A 290 -9.99 3.84 10.00
C ASN A 290 -8.58 3.31 9.71
N VAL A 291 -8.27 2.14 10.26
CA VAL A 291 -6.99 1.44 10.06
C VAL A 291 -6.63 1.17 8.60
N ASN A 292 -7.61 1.13 7.68
CA ASN A 292 -7.33 0.92 6.24
C ASN A 292 -6.68 2.15 5.57
N MET A 293 -6.78 3.32 6.19
CA MET A 293 -6.13 4.55 5.71
C MET A 293 -4.63 4.50 5.97
N LEU A 294 -4.21 3.93 7.10
CA LEU A 294 -2.81 3.84 7.50
C LEU A 294 -2.00 2.99 6.52
N LYS A 295 -0.90 3.55 6.02
CA LYS A 295 0.09 2.85 5.20
C LYS A 295 1.43 2.83 5.93
N LEU A 296 1.95 1.64 6.18
CA LEU A 296 3.32 1.41 6.60
C LEU A 296 4.02 0.66 5.47
N LYS A 297 4.97 1.30 4.78
CA LYS A 297 5.65 0.71 3.62
C LYS A 297 7.14 0.60 3.91
N LEU A 298 7.69 -0.61 3.85
CA LEU A 298 9.13 -0.85 3.98
C LEU A 298 9.78 -0.90 2.59
N THR A 299 11.06 -0.58 2.56
CA THR A 299 11.92 -0.71 1.38
C THR A 299 13.02 -1.74 1.64
N ASN A 300 13.82 -2.04 0.62
CA ASN A 300 14.94 -2.98 0.70
C ASN A 300 16.15 -2.47 1.50
N ARG A 301 16.00 -1.32 2.15
CA ARG A 301 16.97 -0.68 3.03
C ARG A 301 16.44 -0.66 4.46
N ASP A 302 17.29 -0.20 5.37
CA ASP A 302 16.94 0.06 6.76
C ASP A 302 16.09 1.34 6.85
N ARG A 303 14.96 1.39 6.13
CA ARG A 303 14.03 2.52 6.01
C ARG A 303 12.58 2.06 5.90
N PHE A 304 11.68 2.92 6.36
CA PHE A 304 10.25 2.76 6.15
C PHE A 304 9.58 4.12 5.98
N SER A 305 8.31 4.08 5.58
CA SER A 305 7.50 5.28 5.40
C SER A 305 6.10 5.08 5.93
N ILE A 306 5.51 6.16 6.43
CA ILE A 306 4.17 6.19 7.00
C ILE A 306 3.35 7.27 6.29
N SER A 307 2.12 6.92 5.92
CA SER A 307 1.12 7.86 5.39
C SER A 307 -0.30 7.46 5.81
N GLY A 308 -1.30 8.25 5.41
CA GLY A 308 -2.71 8.00 5.71
C GLY A 308 -3.17 8.54 7.07
N VAL A 309 -2.35 9.41 7.66
CA VAL A 309 -2.65 10.18 8.88
C VAL A 309 -3.14 11.58 8.51
N ASP A 310 -2.43 12.22 7.60
CA ASP A 310 -2.65 13.58 7.15
C ASP A 310 -2.22 13.69 5.68
N SER A 311 -1.86 14.91 5.26
CA SER A 311 -1.39 15.21 3.91
C SER A 311 0.11 14.95 3.71
N ASN A 312 0.80 14.42 4.71
CA ASN A 312 2.23 14.19 4.67
C ASN A 312 2.56 12.71 4.48
N ILE A 313 3.79 12.48 4.00
CA ILE A 313 4.43 11.17 4.02
C ILE A 313 5.71 11.32 4.83
N TYR A 314 5.82 10.53 5.88
CA TYR A 314 6.97 10.54 6.78
C TYR A 314 7.88 9.39 6.43
N VAL A 315 9.14 9.66 6.15
CA VAL A 315 10.17 8.67 5.89
C VAL A 315 11.09 8.58 7.10
N TYR A 316 11.41 7.36 7.51
CA TYR A 316 12.22 7.08 8.67
C TYR A 316 13.42 6.20 8.33
N ASN A 317 14.56 6.49 8.94
CA ASN A 317 15.68 5.55 9.01
C ASN A 317 15.47 4.60 10.18
N VAL A 318 15.75 3.32 9.97
CA VAL A 318 15.85 2.31 11.03
C VAL A 318 17.28 2.30 11.53
N LEU A 319 17.45 2.72 12.78
CA LEU A 319 18.72 2.65 13.49
C LEU A 319 18.71 1.44 14.42
N LYS A 320 19.89 1.06 14.93
CA LYS A 320 20.07 -0.17 15.73
C LYS A 320 19.06 -0.34 16.87
N ASN A 321 18.64 0.75 17.53
CA ASN A 321 17.69 0.73 18.66
C ASN A 321 16.65 1.86 18.58
N SER A 322 16.52 2.52 17.44
CA SER A 322 15.65 3.67 17.28
C SER A 322 15.28 3.87 15.82
N CYS A 323 14.48 4.88 15.57
CA CYS A 323 14.15 5.35 14.24
C CYS A 323 14.17 6.87 14.30
N GLU A 324 14.52 7.51 13.22
CA GLU A 324 14.55 8.97 13.11
C GLU A 324 13.83 9.36 11.84
N VAL A 325 13.16 10.51 11.86
CA VAL A 325 12.56 11.07 10.65
C VAL A 325 13.72 11.45 9.73
N ALA A 326 13.81 10.79 8.59
CA ALA A 326 14.78 11.11 7.54
C ALA A 326 14.24 12.20 6.61
N PHE A 327 12.91 12.22 6.38
CA PHE A 327 12.28 13.18 5.50
C PHE A 327 10.77 13.27 5.76
N THR A 328 10.17 14.44 5.48
CA THR A 328 8.72 14.62 5.44
C THR A 328 8.33 15.20 4.09
N HIS A 329 7.51 14.50 3.31
CA HIS A 329 6.96 15.03 2.07
C HIS A 329 5.63 15.74 2.33
N ASN A 330 5.55 17.02 2.00
CA ASN A 330 4.36 17.88 2.13
C ASN A 330 3.92 18.48 0.78
N GLY A 331 4.33 17.88 -0.34
CA GLY A 331 4.02 18.41 -1.68
C GLY A 331 2.54 18.32 -2.06
N HIS A 332 1.76 17.43 -1.44
CA HIS A 332 0.34 17.29 -1.73
C HIS A 332 -0.54 18.45 -1.22
N CYS A 333 -0.03 19.26 -0.27
CA CYS A 333 -0.76 20.39 0.33
C CYS A 333 -0.76 21.65 -0.55
N GLN A 334 0.23 21.77 -1.44
CA GLN A 334 0.64 23.05 -2.03
C GLN A 334 -0.23 23.50 -3.20
N LYS A 335 -1.08 22.62 -3.74
CA LYS A 335 -2.01 22.92 -4.85
C LYS A 335 -3.47 22.71 -4.47
N ALA A 336 -3.81 22.78 -3.19
CA ALA A 336 -5.18 22.53 -2.74
C ALA A 336 -6.13 23.63 -3.27
N VAL A 337 -6.81 23.34 -4.39
CA VAL A 337 -7.77 24.27 -5.03
C VAL A 337 -9.13 24.32 -4.30
N SER A 338 -9.35 23.49 -3.27
CA SER A 338 -10.66 23.38 -2.61
C SER A 338 -10.55 23.38 -1.08
N TYR A 339 -11.26 24.33 -0.47
CA TYR A 339 -11.37 24.56 0.98
C TYR A 339 -12.26 23.54 1.73
N GLU A 340 -12.77 22.48 1.08
CA GLU A 340 -13.90 21.70 1.62
C GLU A 340 -13.52 20.35 2.26
N THR A 341 -12.32 19.81 2.04
CA THR A 341 -11.88 18.54 2.67
C THR A 341 -10.40 18.56 3.01
N GLU A 342 -10.03 18.07 4.20
CA GLU A 342 -8.64 17.85 4.57
C GLU A 342 -7.95 16.92 3.56
N ASN A 343 -6.77 17.32 3.10
CA ASN A 343 -5.95 16.52 2.20
C ASN A 343 -5.44 15.30 2.97
N LEU A 344 -5.66 14.11 2.42
CA LEU A 344 -5.24 12.84 3.01
C LEU A 344 -4.53 11.99 1.97
N ILE A 345 -3.34 11.50 2.31
CA ILE A 345 -2.63 10.53 1.48
C ILE A 345 -3.40 9.22 1.45
N ASN A 346 -3.77 8.76 0.25
CA ASN A 346 -4.51 7.52 0.08
C ASN A 346 -3.58 6.30 -0.04
N ASP A 347 -2.43 6.48 -0.71
CA ASP A 347 -1.43 5.42 -0.87
C ASP A 347 -0.07 5.99 -1.33
N HIS A 348 0.98 5.20 -1.14
CA HIS A 348 2.31 5.46 -1.68
C HIS A 348 3.11 4.17 -1.85
N ILE A 349 4.09 4.21 -2.75
CA ILE A 349 4.98 3.09 -3.04
C ILE A 349 6.42 3.57 -3.20
N TRP A 350 7.37 2.74 -2.82
CA TRP A 350 8.78 2.90 -3.14
C TRP A 350 9.06 2.34 -4.53
N LEU A 351 9.79 3.08 -5.37
CA LEU A 351 10.27 2.59 -6.66
C LEU A 351 11.79 2.41 -6.63
N SER A 352 12.24 1.39 -5.89
CA SER A 352 13.67 1.13 -5.66
C SER A 352 14.46 0.82 -6.95
N ASN A 353 13.77 0.48 -8.04
CA ASN A 353 14.38 0.28 -9.36
C ASN A 353 14.74 1.60 -10.06
N ILE A 354 14.17 2.73 -9.63
CA ILE A 354 14.48 4.08 -10.15
C ILE A 354 15.54 4.74 -9.28
N GLY A 355 15.31 4.75 -7.97
CA GLY A 355 16.20 5.38 -7.00
C GLY A 355 15.85 4.93 -5.59
N ASP A 356 16.86 4.94 -4.72
CA ASP A 356 16.71 4.42 -3.36
C ASP A 356 15.76 5.26 -2.48
N ASN A 357 15.58 6.53 -2.85
CA ASN A 357 14.74 7.52 -2.17
C ASN A 357 13.52 7.90 -2.99
N PHE A 358 13.23 7.14 -4.06
CA PHE A 358 12.17 7.47 -4.99
C PHE A 358 10.83 6.91 -4.53
N ILE A 359 9.85 7.78 -4.37
CA ILE A 359 8.49 7.45 -3.95
C ILE A 359 7.50 8.03 -4.95
N VAL A 360 6.43 7.27 -5.21
CA VAL A 360 5.22 7.77 -5.86
C VAL A 360 4.08 7.74 -4.87
N SER A 361 3.32 8.82 -4.80
CA SER A 361 2.23 8.97 -3.84
C SER A 361 1.00 9.62 -4.43
N ILE A 362 -0.16 9.26 -3.89
CA ILE A 362 -1.47 9.74 -4.31
C ILE A 362 -2.28 10.28 -3.13
N CYS A 363 -3.06 11.32 -3.38
CA CYS A 363 -3.85 12.02 -2.37
C CYS A 363 -5.32 12.15 -2.78
N ASN A 364 -6.22 12.26 -1.80
CA ASN A 364 -7.67 12.43 -2.01
C ASN A 364 -8.03 13.70 -2.80
N ASN A 365 -7.14 14.68 -2.88
CA ASN A 365 -7.29 15.88 -3.70
C ASN A 365 -6.93 15.69 -5.18
N ARG A 366 -6.80 14.43 -5.62
CA ARG A 366 -6.45 14.00 -6.98
C ARG A 366 -5.02 14.29 -7.42
N SER A 367 -4.15 14.74 -6.52
CA SER A 367 -2.73 14.88 -6.85
C SER A 367 -2.01 13.54 -6.84
N LEU A 368 -1.05 13.42 -7.76
CA LEU A 368 -0.06 12.35 -7.83
C LEU A 368 1.32 12.99 -7.85
N ASN A 369 2.18 12.63 -6.91
CA ASN A 369 3.55 13.15 -6.85
C ASN A 369 4.53 12.02 -7.07
N CYS A 370 5.51 12.25 -7.95
CA CYS A 370 6.70 11.42 -8.10
C CYS A 370 7.88 12.21 -7.54
N TRP A 371 8.54 11.70 -6.53
CA TRP A 371 9.56 12.47 -5.84
C TRP A 371 10.71 11.62 -5.32
N GLU A 372 11.90 12.20 -5.35
CA GLU A 372 13.11 11.67 -4.75
C GLU A 372 13.68 12.75 -3.85
N TYR A 373 13.82 12.44 -2.56
CA TYR A 373 14.33 13.40 -1.58
C TYR A 373 15.85 13.31 -1.44
N ASN A 374 16.45 14.44 -1.08
CA ASN A 374 17.87 14.54 -0.81
C ASN A 374 18.17 14.16 0.66
N GLU A 375 19.15 13.28 0.89
CA GLU A 375 19.54 12.87 2.24
C GLU A 375 20.33 13.93 3.00
N SER A 376 20.86 14.94 2.30
CA SER A 376 21.74 15.96 2.89
C SER A 376 21.01 17.13 3.57
N THR A 377 19.67 17.08 3.66
CA THR A 377 18.82 18.11 4.28
C THR A 377 18.11 17.65 5.56
N GLY A 378 18.61 16.63 6.24
CA GLY A 378 18.09 16.12 7.52
C GLY A 378 18.71 16.78 8.75
#